data_AF-A0A7S2V5C3-F1
#
_entry.id   AF-A0A7S2V5C3-F1
#
_cell.length_a   1.000
_cell.length_b   1.000
_cell.length_c   1.000
_cell.angle_alpha   90.00
_cell.angle_beta   90.00
_cell.angle_gamma   90.00
#
_symmetry.space_group_name_H-M   'P 1'
#
loop_
_entity.id
_entity.type
_entity.pdbx_description
1 polymer ?
#
loop_
_entity_poly.entity_id
_entity_poly.type
_entity_poly.pdbx_seq_one_letter_code
_entity_poly.pdbx_strand_id
1 'polypeptide(L)'
;RRAKLGEDLLSVGNDVPFKFPPTFTFVFRAFTSLDGIGKGLDPKYDLTKLAQPYLKELLELRDGSASAALVNTWAKRLGWRPEDIASLVQNPRNVQYVTDVTRKLEQGDLKLRVRVLESERAFARLDMVQGALAAAVLAGSFANAGLILTSLPASSALAARACFALASVFGIQVPLTYLKLKKLDKKNAELGLK
;
A
#
# COMPACT_ATOMS: atom_id res chain seq x y z
N ARG A 1 -17.92 -24.62 10.12
CA ARG A 1 -18.02 -24.32 8.65
C ARG A 1 -18.65 -22.95 8.38
N ARG A 2 -19.80 -22.59 8.98
CA ARG A 2 -20.46 -21.27 8.81
C ARG A 2 -19.65 -20.07 9.32
N ALA A 3 -18.95 -20.20 10.46
CA ALA A 3 -18.08 -19.14 10.98
C ALA A 3 -16.93 -18.77 10.02
N LYS A 4 -16.29 -19.79 9.42
CA LYS A 4 -15.20 -19.63 8.46
C LYS A 4 -15.66 -18.94 7.17
N LEU A 5 -16.90 -19.19 6.73
CA LEU A 5 -17.55 -18.48 5.61
C LEU A 5 -17.91 -17.03 5.95
N GLY A 6 -18.32 -16.75 7.19
CA GLY A 6 -18.59 -15.38 7.64
C GLY A 6 -17.33 -14.54 7.70
N GLU A 7 -16.21 -15.13 8.14
CA GLU A 7 -14.90 -14.48 8.19
C GLU A 7 -14.34 -14.21 6.78
N ASP A 8 -14.52 -15.14 5.83
CA ASP A 8 -14.14 -14.97 4.42
C ASP A 8 -15.00 -13.92 3.68
N LEU A 9 -16.30 -13.83 3.99
CA LEU A 9 -17.17 -12.81 3.40
C LEU A 9 -16.89 -11.41 3.97
N LEU A 10 -16.47 -11.32 5.23
CA LEU A 10 -16.10 -10.05 5.87
C LEU A 10 -14.69 -9.59 5.50
N SER A 11 -13.77 -10.49 5.14
CA SER A 11 -12.43 -10.14 4.66
C SER A 11 -12.48 -9.56 3.24
N VAL A 12 -13.34 -10.08 2.37
CA VAL A 12 -13.53 -9.58 0.99
C VAL A 12 -14.15 -8.16 0.97
N GLY A 13 -14.95 -7.80 1.97
CA GLY A 13 -15.57 -6.47 2.06
C GLY A 13 -14.60 -5.32 2.39
N ASN A 14 -13.37 -5.63 2.80
CA ASN A 14 -12.36 -4.61 3.14
C ASN A 14 -11.48 -4.17 1.96
N ASP A 15 -11.46 -4.94 0.86
CA ASP A 15 -10.63 -4.66 -0.32
C ASP A 15 -11.36 -3.88 -1.43
N VAL A 16 -12.62 -3.50 -1.22
CA VAL A 16 -13.32 -2.63 -2.18
C VAL A 16 -12.94 -1.16 -1.96
N PRO A 17 -12.44 -0.45 -3.00
CA PRO A 17 -11.96 0.93 -2.88
C PRO A 17 -13.07 1.95 -2.58
N PHE A 18 -14.34 1.52 -2.58
CA PHE A 18 -15.51 2.36 -2.32
C PHE A 18 -16.44 1.72 -1.30
N LYS A 19 -16.59 2.38 -0.15
CA LYS A 19 -17.60 2.02 0.86
C LYS A 19 -18.79 2.97 0.69
N PHE A 20 -19.92 2.43 0.20
CA PHE A 20 -21.16 3.21 0.14
C PHE A 20 -21.56 3.63 1.57
N PRO A 21 -21.71 4.93 1.85
CA PRO A 21 -22.17 5.37 3.16
C PRO A 21 -23.53 4.72 3.50
N PRO A 22 -23.69 4.16 4.71
CA PRO A 22 -24.92 3.46 5.08
C PRO A 22 -26.16 4.37 5.09
N THR A 23 -25.95 5.69 5.18
CA THR A 23 -26.99 6.71 5.08
C THR A 23 -27.73 6.65 3.74
N PHE A 24 -27.05 6.41 2.63
CA PHE A 24 -27.70 6.30 1.31
C PHE A 24 -28.64 5.10 1.23
N THR A 25 -28.31 3.99 1.89
CA THR A 25 -29.19 2.81 1.95
C THR A 25 -30.50 3.14 2.68
N PHE A 26 -30.45 3.89 3.78
CA PHE A 26 -31.66 4.33 4.48
C PHE A 26 -32.52 5.28 3.63
N VAL A 27 -31.88 6.20 2.91
CA VAL A 27 -32.57 7.12 1.98
C VAL A 27 -33.24 6.36 0.84
N PHE A 28 -32.55 5.40 0.22
CA PHE A 28 -33.11 4.58 -0.85
C PHE A 28 -34.29 3.71 -0.37
N ARG A 29 -34.16 3.13 0.83
CA ARG A 29 -35.26 2.40 1.48
C ARG A 29 -36.49 3.29 1.69
N ALA A 30 -36.29 4.52 2.16
CA ALA A 30 -37.38 5.48 2.36
C ALA A 30 -38.09 5.82 1.03
N PHE A 31 -37.33 6.17 -0.02
CA PHE A 31 -37.90 6.46 -1.34
C PHE A 31 -38.64 5.27 -1.95
N THR A 32 -38.06 4.07 -1.88
CA THR A 32 -38.70 2.85 -2.40
C THR A 32 -39.98 2.52 -1.63
N SER A 33 -39.99 2.72 -0.31
CA SER A 33 -41.19 2.51 0.51
C SER A 33 -42.29 3.53 0.17
N LEU A 34 -41.93 4.79 -0.07
CA LEU A 34 -42.88 5.84 -0.43
C LEU A 34 -43.48 5.60 -1.83
N ASP A 35 -42.64 5.24 -2.80
CA ASP A 35 -43.08 4.87 -4.15
C ASP A 35 -43.96 3.61 -4.13
N GLY A 36 -43.63 2.63 -3.28
CA GLY A 36 -44.44 1.42 -3.07
C GLY A 36 -45.82 1.72 -2.48
N ILE A 37 -45.91 2.58 -1.46
CA ILE A 37 -47.20 3.02 -0.89
C ILE A 37 -48.01 3.79 -1.94
N GLY A 38 -47.38 4.69 -2.68
CA GLY A 38 -48.04 5.49 -3.72
C GLY A 38 -48.61 4.63 -4.85
N LYS A 39 -47.85 3.63 -5.33
CA LYS A 39 -48.30 2.67 -6.34
C LYS A 39 -49.38 1.71 -5.83
N GLY A 40 -49.42 1.46 -4.52
CA GLY A 40 -50.49 0.72 -3.88
C GLY A 40 -51.85 1.44 -3.92
N LEU A 41 -51.84 2.78 -3.97
CA LEU A 41 -53.06 3.61 -4.04
C LEU A 41 -53.46 3.95 -5.48
N ASP A 42 -52.50 4.32 -6.33
CA ASP A 42 -52.72 4.55 -7.76
C ASP A 42 -51.63 3.83 -8.57
N PRO A 43 -51.99 2.83 -9.42
CA PRO A 43 -51.03 2.12 -10.26
C PRO A 43 -50.20 3.01 -11.19
N LYS A 44 -50.66 4.23 -11.49
CA LYS A 44 -49.94 5.20 -12.35
C LYS A 44 -49.03 6.15 -11.58
N TYR A 45 -48.97 6.05 -10.26
CA TYR A 45 -48.12 6.87 -9.42
C TYR A 45 -46.63 6.63 -9.72
N ASP A 46 -45.87 7.71 -9.92
CA ASP A 46 -44.43 7.69 -10.13
C ASP A 46 -43.81 8.87 -9.37
N LEU A 47 -43.12 8.54 -8.28
CA LEU A 47 -42.47 9.52 -7.42
C LEU A 47 -41.45 10.38 -8.18
N THR A 48 -40.79 9.82 -9.19
CA THR A 48 -39.75 10.51 -9.98
C THR A 48 -40.31 11.69 -10.76
N LYS A 49 -41.49 11.50 -11.37
CA LYS A 49 -42.18 12.56 -12.13
C LYS A 49 -42.67 13.66 -11.20
N LEU A 50 -43.16 13.29 -10.02
CA LEU A 50 -43.62 14.25 -9.01
C LEU A 50 -42.47 15.08 -8.43
N ALA A 51 -41.29 14.47 -8.25
CA ALA A 51 -40.10 15.14 -7.74
C ALA A 51 -39.36 16.00 -8.79
N GLN A 52 -39.63 15.80 -10.09
CA GLN A 52 -38.94 16.49 -11.18
C GLN A 52 -38.93 18.03 -11.08
N PRO A 53 -40.04 18.75 -10.82
CA PRO A 53 -40.01 20.21 -10.67
C PRO A 53 -39.17 20.66 -9.47
N TYR A 54 -39.25 19.96 -8.34
CA TYR A 54 -38.47 20.27 -7.15
C TYR A 54 -36.97 20.03 -7.37
N LEU A 55 -36.59 18.99 -8.11
CA LEU A 55 -35.19 18.80 -8.50
C LEU A 55 -34.68 19.94 -9.38
N LYS A 56 -35.50 20.43 -10.32
CA LYS A 56 -35.13 21.56 -11.18
C LYS A 56 -34.92 22.83 -10.37
N GLU A 57 -35.83 23.15 -9.46
CA GLU A 57 -35.69 24.30 -8.55
C GLU A 57 -34.44 24.19 -7.68
N LEU A 58 -34.14 23.01 -7.11
CA LEU A 58 -32.92 22.80 -6.33
C LEU A 58 -31.64 22.93 -7.15
N LEU A 59 -31.64 22.49 -8.41
CA LEU A 59 -30.53 22.66 -9.35
C LEU A 59 -30.33 24.15 -9.70
N GLU A 60 -31.41 24.88 -9.93
CA GLU A 60 -31.40 26.31 -10.25
C GLU A 60 -30.94 27.16 -9.04
N LEU A 61 -31.39 26.82 -7.83
CA LEU A 61 -30.95 27.45 -6.58
C LEU A 61 -29.47 27.21 -6.30
N ARG A 62 -28.95 26.01 -6.58
CA ARG A 62 -27.53 25.69 -6.44
C ARG A 62 -26.66 26.44 -7.44
N ASP A 63 -27.13 26.64 -8.68
CA ASP A 63 -26.41 27.37 -9.73
C ASP A 63 -26.59 28.90 -9.65
N GLY A 64 -27.32 29.40 -8.64
CA GLY A 64 -27.26 30.79 -8.14
C GLY A 64 -27.84 31.88 -9.05
N SER A 65 -28.16 31.61 -10.32
CA SER A 65 -28.94 32.53 -11.16
C SER A 65 -29.55 31.82 -12.39
N ALA A 66 -30.83 32.07 -12.64
CA ALA A 66 -31.54 31.57 -13.82
C ALA A 66 -30.87 31.99 -15.15
N SER A 67 -30.16 33.12 -15.16
CA SER A 67 -29.38 33.60 -16.30
C SER A 67 -28.06 32.83 -16.49
N ALA A 68 -27.30 32.52 -15.42
CA ALA A 68 -26.09 31.71 -15.55
C ALA A 68 -26.40 30.26 -15.94
N ALA A 69 -27.53 29.71 -15.49
CA ALA A 69 -27.97 28.38 -15.91
C ALA A 69 -28.28 28.31 -17.41
N LEU A 70 -28.94 29.34 -17.97
CA LEU A 70 -29.24 29.42 -19.40
C LEU A 70 -27.97 29.58 -20.24
N VAL A 71 -27.05 30.47 -19.81
CA VAL A 71 -25.74 30.67 -20.47
C VAL A 71 -24.89 29.41 -20.41
N ASN A 72 -24.84 28.72 -19.27
CA ASN A 72 -24.13 27.45 -19.14
C ASN A 72 -24.76 26.34 -19.99
N THR A 73 -26.08 26.34 -20.16
CA THR A 73 -26.78 25.37 -21.03
C THR A 73 -26.50 25.65 -22.51
N TRP A 74 -26.43 26.94 -22.90
CA TRP A 74 -26.03 27.37 -24.23
C TRP A 74 -24.56 27.05 -24.54
N ALA A 75 -23.66 27.33 -23.59
CA ALA A 75 -22.24 26.98 -23.68
C ALA A 75 -22.04 25.46 -23.80
N LYS A 76 -22.82 24.66 -23.05
CA LYS A 76 -22.84 23.19 -23.16
C LYS A 76 -23.32 22.70 -24.54
N ARG A 77 -24.34 23.34 -25.13
CA ARG A 77 -24.85 22.99 -26.47
C ARG A 77 -23.89 23.34 -27.60
N LEU A 78 -23.10 24.39 -27.42
CA LEU A 78 -22.10 24.84 -28.39
C LEU A 78 -20.75 24.12 -28.24
N GLY A 79 -20.59 23.24 -27.24
CA GLY A 79 -19.33 22.53 -26.99
C GLY A 79 -18.20 23.42 -26.47
N TRP A 80 -18.51 24.67 -26.08
CA TRP A 80 -17.54 25.63 -25.56
C TRP A 80 -17.43 25.49 -24.04
N ARG A 81 -17.13 24.27 -23.58
CA ARG A 81 -16.72 24.09 -22.19
C ARG A 81 -15.28 24.60 -22.08
N PRO A 82 -15.00 25.58 -21.20
CA PRO A 82 -13.62 26.02 -20.97
C PRO A 82 -12.72 24.85 -20.50
N GLU A 83 -13.32 23.83 -19.88
CA GLU A 83 -12.68 22.57 -19.49
C GLU A 83 -12.23 21.73 -20.71
N ASP A 84 -13.04 21.69 -21.77
CA ASP A 84 -12.72 20.93 -22.99
C ASP A 84 -11.67 21.69 -23.82
N ILE A 85 -11.71 23.02 -23.85
CA ILE A 85 -10.68 23.85 -24.51
C ILE A 85 -9.35 23.78 -23.74
N ALA A 86 -9.40 23.83 -22.40
CA ALA A 86 -8.20 23.68 -21.57
C ALA A 86 -7.60 22.27 -21.70
N SER A 87 -8.41 21.22 -21.78
CA SER A 87 -7.92 19.86 -21.98
C SER A 87 -7.34 19.65 -23.38
N LEU A 88 -7.87 20.28 -24.43
CA LEU A 88 -7.26 20.25 -25.77
C LEU A 88 -5.87 20.91 -25.82
N VAL A 89 -5.63 21.95 -25.01
CA VAL A 89 -4.31 22.61 -24.91
C VAL A 89 -3.33 21.80 -24.05
N GLN A 90 -3.82 21.07 -23.04
CA GLN A 90 -2.99 20.26 -22.14
C GLN A 90 -2.73 18.83 -22.67
N ASN A 91 -3.61 18.30 -23.52
CA ASN A 91 -3.52 16.96 -24.11
C ASN A 91 -2.20 16.69 -24.87
N PRO A 92 -1.65 17.62 -25.68
CA PRO A 92 -0.38 17.41 -26.36
C PRO A 92 0.76 17.11 -25.39
N ARG A 93 0.76 17.78 -24.22
CA ARG A 93 1.82 17.63 -23.22
C ARG A 93 1.73 16.28 -22.50
N ASN A 94 0.50 15.79 -22.28
CA ASN A 94 0.27 14.47 -21.69
C ASN A 94 0.69 13.34 -22.66
N VAL A 95 0.38 13.48 -23.96
CA VAL A 95 0.81 12.52 -25.00
C VAL A 95 2.33 12.53 -25.19
N GLN A 96 2.97 13.72 -25.13
CA GLN A 96 4.42 13.84 -25.18
C GLN A 96 5.09 13.14 -23.99
N TYR A 97 4.59 13.37 -22.77
CA TYR A 97 5.12 12.71 -21.57
C TYR A 97 5.03 11.18 -21.66
N VAL A 98 3.89 10.63 -22.09
CA VAL A 98 3.73 9.18 -22.26
C VAL A 98 4.69 8.65 -23.33
N THR A 99 4.81 9.35 -24.46
CA THR A 99 5.74 8.97 -25.54
C THR A 99 7.19 8.97 -25.07
N ASP A 100 7.58 9.98 -24.29
CA ASP A 100 8.94 10.10 -23.76
C ASP A 100 9.23 9.05 -22.69
N VAL A 101 8.25 8.71 -21.84
CA VAL A 101 8.36 7.62 -20.87
C VAL A 101 8.47 6.27 -21.59
N THR A 102 7.62 6.01 -22.60
CA THR A 102 7.68 4.79 -23.41
C THR A 102 9.01 4.68 -24.15
N ARG A 103 9.50 5.77 -24.75
CA ARG A 103 10.80 5.80 -25.41
C ARG A 103 11.96 5.52 -24.44
N LYS A 104 11.93 6.08 -23.23
CA LYS A 104 12.92 5.79 -22.19
C LYS A 104 12.84 4.35 -21.67
N LEU A 105 11.64 3.77 -21.66
CA LEU A 105 11.43 2.34 -21.35
C LEU A 105 12.01 1.45 -22.46
N GLU A 106 11.72 1.74 -23.73
CA GLU A 106 12.24 1.01 -24.89
C GLU A 106 13.76 1.06 -24.98
N GLN A 107 14.35 2.22 -24.66
CA GLN A 107 15.80 2.42 -24.64
C GLN A 107 16.48 1.86 -23.38
N GLY A 108 15.70 1.39 -22.39
CA GLY A 108 16.22 0.89 -21.12
C GLY A 108 16.86 1.96 -20.21
N ASP A 109 16.69 3.25 -20.52
CA ASP A 109 17.24 4.36 -19.73
C ASP A 109 16.31 4.79 -18.57
N LEU A 110 15.12 4.19 -18.46
CA LEU A 110 14.23 4.47 -17.34
C LEU A 110 14.74 3.86 -16.02
N LYS A 111 15.40 4.68 -15.20
CA LYS A 111 15.79 4.32 -13.82
C LYS A 111 14.60 4.40 -12.87
N LEU A 112 13.90 3.29 -12.67
CA LEU A 112 12.85 3.17 -11.67
C LEU A 112 13.45 3.09 -10.25
N ARG A 113 13.27 4.14 -9.45
CA ARG A 113 13.58 4.10 -8.01
C ARG A 113 12.35 3.61 -7.25
N VAL A 114 12.14 2.29 -7.20
CA VAL A 114 11.07 1.72 -6.38
C VAL A 114 11.60 1.49 -4.97
N ARG A 115 10.98 2.11 -3.97
CA ARG A 115 11.24 1.80 -2.57
C ARG A 115 10.43 0.57 -2.18
N VAL A 116 11.01 -0.61 -2.38
CA VAL A 116 10.37 -1.86 -1.99
C VAL A 116 10.65 -2.08 -0.50
N LEU A 117 9.66 -1.83 0.35
CA LEU A 117 9.75 -2.03 1.80
C LEU A 117 10.14 -3.47 2.18
N GLU A 118 9.71 -4.45 1.38
CA GLU A 118 10.11 -5.86 1.54
C GLU A 118 11.60 -6.05 1.27
N SER A 119 12.14 -5.40 0.24
CA SER A 119 13.57 -5.45 -0.10
C SER A 119 14.41 -4.75 0.95
N GLU A 120 14.01 -3.56 1.44
CA GLU A 120 14.72 -2.88 2.53
C GLU A 120 14.78 -3.75 3.80
N ARG A 121 13.71 -4.48 4.13
CA ARG A 121 13.69 -5.41 5.26
C ARG A 121 14.54 -6.65 5.02
N ALA A 122 14.49 -7.23 3.82
CA ALA A 122 15.36 -8.33 3.44
C ALA A 122 16.83 -7.93 3.55
N PHE A 123 17.19 -6.72 3.12
CA PHE A 123 18.53 -6.17 3.30
C PHE A 123 18.90 -5.97 4.77
N ALA A 124 18.00 -5.43 5.60
CA ALA A 124 18.26 -5.29 7.03
C ALA A 124 18.45 -6.65 7.73
N ARG A 125 17.70 -7.66 7.33
CA ARG A 125 17.87 -9.05 7.80
C ARG A 125 19.20 -9.63 7.35
N LEU A 126 19.56 -9.43 6.07
CA LEU A 126 20.82 -9.90 5.49
C LEU A 126 22.02 -9.25 6.18
N ASP A 127 21.96 -7.96 6.50
CA ASP A 127 23.02 -7.25 7.22
C ASP A 127 23.27 -7.86 8.61
N MET A 128 22.20 -8.16 9.36
CA MET A 128 22.32 -8.84 10.66
C MET A 128 22.86 -10.27 10.54
N VAL A 129 22.40 -11.02 9.53
CA VAL A 129 22.88 -12.38 9.26
C VAL A 129 24.36 -12.35 8.84
N GLN A 130 24.76 -11.41 8.00
CA GLN A 130 26.14 -11.22 7.55
C GLN A 130 27.07 -10.90 8.73
N GLY A 131 26.64 -10.02 9.64
CA GLY A 131 27.39 -9.73 10.87
C GLY A 131 27.54 -10.95 11.78
N ALA A 132 26.49 -11.76 11.94
CA ALA A 132 26.54 -13.01 12.69
C ALA A 132 27.48 -14.04 12.03
N LEU A 133 27.45 -14.14 10.70
CA LEU A 133 28.31 -15.02 9.92
C LEU A 133 29.78 -14.62 10.05
N ALA A 134 30.09 -13.32 9.98
CA ALA A 134 31.44 -12.81 10.20
C ALA A 134 31.94 -13.13 11.61
N ALA A 135 31.12 -12.91 12.65
CA ALA A 135 31.47 -13.27 14.02
C ALA A 135 31.70 -14.79 14.20
N ALA A 136 30.88 -15.62 13.55
CA ALA A 136 31.03 -17.08 13.60
C ALA A 136 32.31 -17.56 12.91
N VAL A 137 32.65 -16.99 11.75
CA VAL A 137 33.89 -17.31 11.03
C VAL A 137 35.10 -16.88 11.86
N LEU A 138 35.07 -15.69 12.46
CA LEU A 138 36.14 -15.23 13.36
C LEU A 138 36.29 -16.14 14.57
N ALA A 139 35.18 -16.50 15.25
CA ALA A 139 35.21 -17.43 16.37
C ALA A 139 35.82 -18.79 15.99
N GLY A 140 35.41 -19.37 14.87
CA GLY A 140 35.96 -20.63 14.36
C GLY A 140 37.44 -20.52 13.99
N SER A 141 37.85 -19.42 13.35
CA SER A 141 39.26 -19.19 13.00
C SER A 141 40.16 -19.04 14.23
N PHE A 142 39.72 -18.31 15.25
CA PHE A 142 40.47 -18.16 16.50
C PHE A 142 40.46 -19.44 17.35
N ALA A 143 39.38 -20.23 17.31
CA ALA A 143 39.35 -21.55 17.95
C ALA A 143 40.34 -22.52 17.29
N ASN A 144 40.37 -22.56 15.96
CA ASN A 144 41.34 -23.36 15.21
C ASN A 144 42.79 -22.91 15.46
N ALA A 145 43.04 -21.60 15.45
CA ALA A 145 44.36 -21.05 15.77
C ALA A 145 44.79 -21.37 17.21
N GLY A 146 43.88 -21.28 18.18
CA GLY A 146 44.13 -21.67 19.56
C GLY A 146 44.49 -23.14 19.69
N LEU A 147 43.77 -24.03 18.99
CA LEU A 147 44.03 -25.46 19.00
C LEU A 147 45.42 -25.81 18.43
N ILE A 148 45.78 -25.22 17.28
CA ILE A 148 47.11 -25.41 16.65
C ILE A 148 48.23 -24.90 17.56
N LEU A 149 48.02 -23.76 18.23
CA LEU A 149 49.02 -23.24 19.16
C LEU A 149 49.19 -24.17 20.36
N THR A 150 48.11 -24.75 20.91
CA THR A 150 48.25 -25.70 22.04
C THR A 150 48.89 -27.03 21.69
N SER A 151 48.83 -27.47 20.43
CA SER A 151 49.43 -28.74 20.01
C SER A 151 50.92 -28.63 19.67
N LEU A 152 51.48 -27.42 19.55
CA LEU A 152 52.90 -27.18 19.24
C LEU A 152 53.75 -27.07 20.52
N PRO A 153 54.84 -27.85 20.69
CA PRO A 153 55.66 -27.86 21.90
C PRO A 153 56.41 -26.56 22.23
N ALA A 154 56.62 -25.68 21.24
CA ALA A 154 57.41 -24.45 21.34
C ALA A 154 56.56 -23.16 21.34
N SER A 155 55.23 -23.27 21.44
CA SER A 155 54.34 -22.13 21.37
C SER A 155 54.20 -21.43 22.73
N SER A 156 53.97 -20.12 22.72
CA SER A 156 53.69 -19.39 23.94
C SER A 156 52.28 -19.73 24.44
N ALA A 157 52.18 -20.33 25.63
CA ALA A 157 50.90 -20.64 26.28
C ALA A 157 49.99 -19.39 26.44
N LEU A 158 50.60 -18.21 26.48
CA LEU A 158 49.93 -16.91 26.56
C LEU A 158 49.21 -16.55 25.25
N ALA A 159 49.80 -16.85 24.08
CA ALA A 159 49.16 -16.62 22.78
C ALA A 159 47.99 -17.58 22.56
N ALA A 160 48.13 -18.85 22.95
CA ALA A 160 47.03 -19.82 22.88
C ALA A 160 45.82 -19.38 23.73
N ARG A 161 46.07 -18.95 24.99
CA ARG A 161 45.02 -18.40 25.87
C ARG A 161 44.34 -17.15 25.30
N ALA A 162 45.10 -16.27 24.67
CA ALA A 162 44.56 -15.10 24.00
C ALA A 162 43.63 -15.48 22.83
N CYS A 163 44.01 -16.45 22.00
CA CYS A 163 43.17 -16.96 20.91
C CYS A 163 41.86 -17.57 21.42
N PHE A 164 41.89 -18.36 22.50
CA PHE A 164 40.67 -18.89 23.12
C PHE A 164 39.80 -17.83 23.77
N ALA A 165 40.41 -16.79 24.37
CA ALA A 165 39.66 -15.65 24.91
C ALA A 165 38.92 -14.90 23.79
N LEU A 166 39.59 -14.63 22.66
CA LEU A 166 38.95 -14.00 21.50
C LEU A 166 37.86 -14.91 20.89
N ALA A 167 38.14 -16.20 20.74
CA ALA A 167 37.15 -17.16 20.24
C ALA A 167 35.89 -17.22 21.10
N SER A 168 36.02 -17.15 22.43
CA SER A 168 34.86 -17.17 23.33
C SER A 168 34.04 -15.88 23.25
N VAL A 169 34.69 -14.71 23.13
CA VAL A 169 34.00 -13.42 22.94
C VAL A 169 33.18 -13.42 21.65
N PHE A 170 33.77 -13.82 20.52
CA PHE A 170 33.05 -13.90 19.25
C PHE A 170 32.02 -15.03 19.25
N GLY A 171 32.29 -16.14 19.93
CA GLY A 171 31.35 -17.26 20.10
C GLY A 171 30.08 -16.87 20.86
N ILE A 172 30.17 -15.98 21.86
CA ILE A 172 29.02 -15.45 22.60
C ILE A 172 28.21 -14.44 21.77
N GLN A 173 28.86 -13.72 20.84
CA GLN A 173 28.16 -12.75 19.98
C GLN A 173 27.21 -13.41 18.96
N VAL A 174 27.51 -14.63 18.51
CA VAL A 174 26.66 -15.39 17.56
C VAL A 174 25.25 -15.69 18.12
N PRO A 175 25.06 -16.31 19.31
CA PRO A 175 23.73 -16.54 19.84
C PRO A 175 22.99 -15.23 20.19
N LEU A 176 23.72 -14.19 20.61
CA LEU A 176 23.12 -12.87 20.89
C LEU A 176 22.56 -12.21 19.62
N THR A 177 23.27 -12.29 18.49
CA THR A 177 22.79 -11.79 17.20
C THR A 177 21.60 -12.58 16.69
N TYR A 178 21.60 -13.91 16.88
CA TYR A 178 20.43 -14.74 16.55
C TYR A 178 19.18 -14.40 17.39
N LEU A 179 19.34 -14.10 18.68
CA LEU A 179 18.23 -13.64 19.53
C LEU A 179 17.69 -12.27 19.08
N LYS A 180 18.56 -11.35 18.64
CA LYS A 180 18.14 -10.07 18.07
C LYS A 180 17.37 -10.25 16.77
N LEU A 181 17.83 -11.16 15.90
CA LEU A 181 17.15 -11.53 14.65
C LEU A 181 15.73 -12.04 14.92
N LYS A 182 15.58 -12.98 15.88
CA LYS A 182 14.27 -13.54 16.25
C LYS A 182 13.31 -12.49 16.82
N LYS A 183 13.81 -11.51 17.58
CA LYS A 183 13.00 -10.38 18.06
C LYS A 183 12.53 -9.49 16.89
N LEU A 184 13.38 -9.29 15.89
CA LEU A 184 13.07 -8.50 14.70
C LEU A 184 12.01 -9.20 13.84
N ASP A 185 12.16 -10.50 13.63
CA ASP A 185 11.17 -11.32 12.92
C ASP A 185 9.80 -11.32 13.63
N LYS A 186 9.79 -11.40 14.96
CA LYS A 186 8.55 -11.31 15.75
C LYS A 186 7.86 -9.95 15.59
N LYS A 187 8.63 -8.86 15.62
CA LYS A 187 8.11 -7.50 15.42
C LYS A 187 7.54 -7.30 14.01
N ASN A 188 8.17 -7.89 12.99
CA ASN A 188 7.66 -7.84 11.61
C ASN A 188 6.34 -8.63 11.48
N ALA A 189 6.26 -9.80 12.11
CA ALA A 189 5.05 -10.63 12.10
C ALA A 189 3.86 -9.97 12.84
N GLU A 190 4.10 -9.27 13.96
CA GLU A 190 3.07 -8.53 14.71
C GLU A 190 2.45 -7.38 13.88
N LEU A 191 3.19 -6.84 12.91
CA LEU A 191 2.70 -5.79 12.01
C LEU A 191 1.91 -6.33 10.80
N GLY A 192 1.66 -7.65 10.73
CA GLY A 192 0.91 -8.27 9.63
C GLY A 192 1.68 -8.31 8.30
N LEU A 193 2.99 -8.08 8.34
CA LEU A 193 3.87 -8.00 7.19
C LEU A 193 4.65 -9.32 7.10
N LYS A 194 4.17 -10.24 6.25
CA LYS A 194 4.88 -11.49 5.92
C LYS A 194 5.93 -11.24 4.85
#